data_AF-A0A7C5YGJ2-F1
#
_entry.id   AF-A0A7C5YGJ2-F1
#
_cell.length_a   1.000
_cell.length_b   1.000
_cell.length_c   1.000
_cell.angle_alpha   90.00
_cell.angle_beta   90.00
_cell.angle_gamma   90.00
#
_symmetry.space_group_name_H-M   'P 1'
#
loop_
_entity.id
_entity.type
_entity.pdbx_description
1 polymer ?
#
loop_
_entity_poly.entity_id
_entity_poly.type
_entity_poly.pdbx_seq_one_letter_code
_entity_poly.pdbx_strand_id
1 'polypeptide(L)'
;MEAIIPHLIAQNIWQLPEANRTVYATLVVLGAFVLVLGLIPVLQALPPRGRRAIVVTVTFLAGLLFAAEFFLPVDWRAIFPKDDPTRNFLTPAIQPAQNVLQTIGALALGLGTYGLVRLHLRNVVQRRTQWGYSVVLLIAFLTMATFSIANTLAERQLLKLEGTPQRVLERGFTILFDYTLVQLDAAMFSLIAFYIFSAAYRAFRIRSIEASILMFTAMVVMIGVVPLGAYISYQLLGLPQGPAPEGASLGTQILHSVDLPDIANWILFTLNAPAQRAIEFGVGIGGLAMAIRLWLSLERGVT
;
A
#
# COMPACT_ATOMS: atom_id res chain seq x y z
N MET A 1 -30.08 -34.51 5.52
CA MET A 1 -28.62 -34.32 5.37
C MET A 1 -28.25 -32.99 4.71
N GLU A 2 -29.21 -32.12 4.36
CA GLU A 2 -28.98 -30.81 3.72
C GLU A 2 -28.89 -29.61 4.67
N ALA A 3 -29.26 -29.76 5.95
CA ALA A 3 -29.30 -28.63 6.90
C ALA A 3 -27.98 -28.39 7.67
N ILE A 4 -26.99 -29.28 7.56
CA ILE A 4 -25.77 -29.25 8.39
C ILE A 4 -24.64 -28.43 7.72
N ILE A 5 -24.62 -28.40 6.39
CA ILE A 5 -23.55 -27.76 5.61
C ILE A 5 -23.55 -26.23 5.76
N PRO A 6 -24.70 -25.52 5.73
CA PRO A 6 -24.72 -24.06 5.88
C PRO A 6 -24.29 -23.60 7.28
N HIS A 7 -24.62 -24.38 8.32
CA HIS A 7 -24.30 -24.05 9.71
C HIS A 7 -22.81 -24.20 10.02
N LEU A 8 -22.11 -25.12 9.36
CA LEU A 8 -20.66 -25.32 9.54
C LEU A 8 -19.82 -24.19 8.90
N ILE A 9 -20.33 -23.56 7.84
CA ILE A 9 -19.63 -22.47 7.13
C ILE A 9 -19.79 -21.14 7.87
N ALA A 10 -20.87 -20.97 8.66
CA ALA A 10 -21.16 -19.73 9.39
C ALA A 10 -20.47 -19.62 10.77
N GLN A 11 -19.92 -20.71 11.32
CA GLN A 11 -19.19 -20.65 12.59
C GLN A 11 -17.73 -20.27 12.35
N ASN A 12 -17.32 -19.10 12.86
CA ASN A 12 -15.90 -18.76 12.98
C ASN A 12 -15.17 -19.92 13.67
N ILE A 13 -14.02 -20.36 13.13
CA ILE A 13 -13.21 -21.48 13.64
C ILE A 13 -12.98 -21.36 15.17
N TRP A 14 -12.93 -20.13 15.66
CA TRP A 14 -12.78 -19.73 17.06
C TRP A 14 -13.97 -20.05 17.99
N GLN A 15 -15.13 -20.44 17.45
CA GLN A 15 -16.31 -20.86 18.22
C GLN A 15 -16.41 -22.39 18.38
N LEU A 16 -15.53 -23.15 17.71
CA LEU A 16 -15.48 -24.60 17.86
C LEU A 16 -14.85 -25.00 19.22
N PRO A 17 -15.27 -26.12 19.83
CA PRO A 17 -14.60 -26.72 20.98
C PRO A 17 -13.09 -26.87 20.72
N GLU A 18 -12.22 -26.62 21.72
CA GLU A 18 -10.76 -26.51 21.53
C GLU A 18 -10.14 -27.69 20.78
N ALA A 19 -10.58 -28.92 21.07
CA ALA A 19 -10.10 -30.14 20.41
C ALA A 19 -10.46 -30.19 18.92
N ASN A 20 -11.62 -29.66 18.52
CA ASN A 20 -12.02 -29.60 17.12
C ASN A 20 -11.34 -28.43 16.40
N ARG A 21 -11.14 -27.31 17.10
CA ARG A 21 -10.48 -26.10 16.56
C ARG A 21 -9.08 -26.40 16.05
N THR A 22 -8.28 -27.15 16.81
CA THR A 22 -6.91 -27.51 16.42
C THR A 22 -6.89 -28.46 15.23
N VAL A 23 -7.80 -29.42 15.15
CA VAL A 23 -7.92 -30.35 14.02
C VAL A 23 -8.38 -29.64 12.75
N TYR A 24 -9.43 -28.81 12.82
CA TYR A 24 -9.88 -28.04 11.66
C TYR A 24 -8.84 -27.01 11.21
N ALA A 25 -8.16 -26.32 12.13
CA ALA A 25 -7.08 -25.39 11.78
C ALA A 25 -5.90 -26.13 11.13
N THR A 26 -5.49 -27.28 11.66
CA THR A 26 -4.41 -28.08 11.07
C THR A 26 -4.79 -28.63 9.70
N LEU A 27 -6.03 -29.09 9.50
CA LEU A 27 -6.51 -29.55 8.19
C LEU A 27 -6.59 -28.42 7.16
N VAL A 28 -7.04 -27.23 7.55
CA VAL A 28 -7.06 -26.05 6.66
C VAL A 28 -5.62 -25.63 6.30
N VAL A 29 -4.70 -25.63 7.25
CA VAL A 29 -3.28 -25.32 7.01
C VAL A 29 -2.64 -26.38 6.10
N LEU A 30 -2.88 -27.68 6.35
CA LEU A 30 -2.39 -28.77 5.51
C LEU A 30 -2.98 -28.71 4.10
N GLY A 31 -4.29 -28.48 3.98
CA GLY A 31 -4.97 -28.33 2.69
C GLY A 31 -4.44 -27.13 1.91
N ALA A 32 -4.27 -25.98 2.56
CA ALA A 32 -3.65 -24.80 1.95
C ALA A 32 -2.20 -25.08 1.53
N PHE A 33 -1.42 -25.77 2.36
CA PHE A 33 -0.03 -26.13 2.07
C PHE A 33 0.08 -27.07 0.86
N VAL A 34 -0.77 -28.10 0.79
CA VAL A 34 -0.84 -29.03 -0.35
C VAL A 34 -1.30 -28.29 -1.61
N LEU A 35 -2.28 -27.39 -1.51
CA LEU A 35 -2.75 -26.60 -2.64
C LEU A 35 -1.63 -25.68 -3.15
N VAL A 36 -0.93 -24.98 -2.26
CA VAL A 36 0.20 -24.10 -2.63
C VAL A 36 1.35 -24.90 -3.23
N LEU A 37 1.76 -26.01 -2.60
CA LEU A 37 2.85 -26.86 -3.09
C LEU A 37 2.49 -27.61 -4.38
N GLY A 38 1.22 -27.92 -4.64
CA GLY A 38 0.76 -28.54 -5.88
C GLY A 38 0.55 -27.53 -7.01
N LEU A 39 0.06 -26.34 -6.69
CA LEU A 39 -0.21 -25.29 -7.67
C LEU A 39 1.08 -24.68 -8.23
N ILE A 40 2.12 -24.50 -7.42
CA ILE A 40 3.38 -23.89 -7.86
C ILE A 40 4.07 -24.69 -9.00
N PRO A 41 4.32 -26.01 -8.88
CA PRO A 41 4.90 -26.81 -9.96
C PRO A 41 4.04 -26.82 -11.22
N VAL A 42 2.72 -26.87 -11.07
CA VAL A 42 1.77 -26.84 -12.20
C VAL A 42 1.87 -25.50 -12.95
N LEU A 43 1.92 -24.39 -12.21
CA LEU A 43 2.08 -23.06 -12.80
C LEU A 43 3.46 -22.84 -13.43
N GLN A 44 4.51 -23.48 -12.88
CA GLN A 44 5.86 -23.44 -13.44
C GLN A 44 6.03 -24.32 -14.68
N ALA A 45 5.25 -25.41 -14.80
CA ALA A 45 5.20 -26.26 -15.99
C ALA A 45 4.57 -25.54 -17.20
N LEU A 46 3.88 -24.42 -17.00
CA LEU A 46 3.27 -23.66 -18.09
C LEU A 46 4.33 -22.98 -18.97
N PRO A 47 4.10 -22.95 -20.31
CA PRO A 47 4.97 -22.23 -21.22
C PRO A 47 4.97 -20.72 -20.87
N PRO A 48 6.05 -19.98 -21.19
CA PRO A 48 6.18 -18.55 -20.85
C PRO A 48 4.99 -17.69 -21.30
N ARG A 49 4.35 -18.05 -22.42
CA ARG A 49 3.11 -17.40 -22.91
C ARG A 49 1.94 -17.58 -21.94
N GLY A 50 1.75 -18.80 -21.43
CA GLY A 50 0.70 -19.13 -20.46
C GLY A 50 0.92 -18.41 -19.13
N ARG A 51 2.15 -18.41 -18.61
CA ARG A 51 2.51 -17.65 -17.41
C ARG A 51 2.23 -16.15 -17.57
N ARG A 52 2.58 -15.56 -18.72
CA ARG A 52 2.28 -14.15 -19.00
C ARG A 52 0.77 -13.88 -19.08
N ALA A 53 0.01 -14.77 -19.71
CA ALA A 53 -1.45 -14.66 -19.76
C ALA A 53 -2.06 -14.68 -18.35
N ILE A 54 -1.58 -15.58 -17.48
CA ILE A 54 -2.02 -15.63 -16.07
C ILE A 54 -1.74 -14.31 -15.35
N VAL A 55 -0.52 -13.75 -15.48
CA VAL A 55 -0.22 -12.44 -14.89
C VAL A 55 -1.24 -11.40 -15.35
N VAL A 56 -1.45 -11.28 -16.66
CA VAL A 56 -2.34 -10.27 -17.22
C VAL A 56 -3.78 -10.49 -16.76
N THR A 57 -4.31 -11.70 -16.87
CA THR A 57 -5.69 -12.02 -16.51
C THR A 57 -5.94 -11.83 -15.02
N VAL A 58 -5.06 -12.34 -14.15
CA VAL A 58 -5.23 -12.20 -12.69
C VAL A 58 -5.11 -10.73 -12.29
N THR A 59 -4.12 -10.01 -12.82
CA THR A 59 -3.94 -8.58 -12.53
C THR A 59 -5.14 -7.75 -13.00
N PHE A 60 -5.65 -8.05 -14.20
CA PHE A 60 -6.80 -7.38 -14.78
C PHE A 60 -8.08 -7.65 -13.97
N LEU A 61 -8.37 -8.92 -13.65
CA LEU A 61 -9.56 -9.29 -12.87
C LEU A 61 -9.51 -8.75 -11.45
N ALA A 62 -8.35 -8.81 -10.79
CA ALA A 62 -8.18 -8.22 -9.47
C ALA A 62 -8.39 -6.71 -9.53
N GLY A 63 -7.72 -6.00 -10.44
CA GLY A 63 -7.91 -4.56 -10.61
C GLY A 63 -9.35 -4.18 -10.95
N LEU A 64 -10.00 -4.96 -11.82
CA LEU A 64 -11.40 -4.77 -12.18
C LEU A 64 -12.33 -4.95 -10.98
N LEU A 65 -12.05 -5.90 -10.08
CA LEU A 65 -12.85 -6.13 -8.88
C LEU A 65 -12.80 -4.92 -7.92
N PHE A 66 -11.61 -4.36 -7.67
CA PHE A 66 -11.47 -3.15 -6.85
C PHE A 66 -12.08 -1.92 -7.53
N ALA A 67 -11.89 -1.75 -8.83
CA ALA A 67 -12.51 -0.65 -9.58
C ALA A 67 -14.04 -0.77 -9.59
N ALA A 68 -14.57 -1.97 -9.82
CA ALA A 68 -16.00 -2.21 -9.85
C ALA A 68 -16.62 -1.93 -8.48
N GLU A 69 -16.01 -2.39 -7.39
CA GLU A 69 -16.49 -2.08 -6.04
C GLU A 69 -16.49 -0.58 -5.76
N PHE A 70 -15.49 0.15 -6.26
CA PHE A 70 -15.44 1.59 -6.09
C PHE A 70 -16.53 2.34 -6.89
N PHE A 71 -16.73 1.99 -8.16
CA PHE A 71 -17.66 2.71 -9.04
C PHE A 71 -19.12 2.27 -8.88
N LEU A 72 -19.36 1.09 -8.29
CA LEU A 72 -20.71 0.60 -8.09
C LEU A 72 -21.40 1.32 -6.92
N PRO A 73 -22.61 1.87 -7.14
CA PRO A 73 -23.31 2.64 -6.12
C PRO A 73 -23.68 1.77 -4.92
N VAL A 74 -23.65 2.40 -3.75
CA VAL A 74 -24.00 1.77 -2.47
C VAL A 74 -25.49 1.44 -2.41
N ASP A 75 -26.34 2.17 -3.14
CA ASP A 75 -27.80 1.99 -3.21
C ASP A 75 -28.25 1.08 -4.36
N TRP A 76 -27.72 -0.13 -4.39
CA TRP A 76 -27.98 -1.13 -5.42
C TRP A 76 -29.34 -1.85 -5.28
N ARG A 77 -30.30 -1.26 -4.53
CA ARG A 77 -31.58 -1.83 -4.01
C ARG A 77 -32.53 -2.51 -5.01
N ALA A 78 -32.21 -2.58 -6.30
CA ALA A 78 -33.07 -3.18 -7.31
C ALA A 78 -32.84 -4.70 -7.54
N ILE A 79 -31.74 -5.32 -7.05
CA ILE A 79 -31.34 -6.65 -7.53
C ILE A 79 -31.16 -7.74 -6.45
N PHE A 80 -30.59 -7.49 -5.27
CA PHE A 80 -30.56 -8.49 -4.17
C PHE A 80 -30.69 -7.86 -2.77
N PRO A 81 -31.13 -8.63 -1.75
CA PRO A 81 -31.34 -8.16 -0.38
C PRO A 81 -30.04 -7.68 0.29
N LYS A 82 -30.13 -6.69 1.17
CA LYS A 82 -28.98 -6.00 1.78
C LYS A 82 -28.80 -6.39 3.24
N ASP A 83 -27.59 -6.80 3.63
CA ASP A 83 -27.21 -7.05 5.03
C ASP A 83 -26.79 -5.75 5.75
N ASP A 84 -26.22 -4.78 5.03
CA ASP A 84 -25.70 -3.50 5.58
C ASP A 84 -25.97 -2.33 4.61
N PRO A 85 -26.63 -1.22 5.03
CA PRO A 85 -26.94 -0.06 4.19
C PRO A 85 -25.72 0.67 3.60
N THR A 86 -24.50 0.39 4.05
CA THR A 86 -23.28 1.11 3.61
C THR A 86 -22.42 0.34 2.60
N ARG A 87 -22.84 -0.87 2.20
CA ARG A 87 -22.04 -1.77 1.36
C ARG A 87 -22.73 -2.08 0.03
N ASN A 88 -21.92 -2.28 -1.02
CA ASN A 88 -22.39 -2.84 -2.28
C ASN A 88 -22.19 -4.37 -2.30
N PHE A 89 -22.63 -5.03 -3.38
CA PHE A 89 -22.57 -6.49 -3.49
C PHE A 89 -21.14 -7.05 -3.61
N LEU A 90 -20.14 -6.24 -4.00
CA LEU A 90 -18.73 -6.62 -4.12
C LEU A 90 -17.95 -6.37 -2.83
N THR A 91 -18.41 -5.50 -1.95
CA THR A 91 -17.73 -5.16 -0.69
C THR A 91 -17.40 -6.38 0.19
N PRO A 92 -18.22 -7.46 0.25
CA PRO A 92 -17.83 -8.68 0.96
C PRO A 92 -16.64 -9.41 0.33
N ALA A 93 -16.44 -9.31 -0.98
CA ALA A 93 -15.34 -9.96 -1.71
C ALA A 93 -14.01 -9.20 -1.59
N ILE A 94 -14.04 -7.92 -1.19
CA ILE A 94 -12.84 -7.09 -1.02
C ILE A 94 -11.90 -7.64 0.04
N GLN A 95 -12.42 -8.01 1.22
CA GLN A 95 -11.56 -8.47 2.32
C GLN A 95 -10.81 -9.78 1.97
N PRO A 96 -11.48 -10.83 1.43
CA PRO A 96 -10.78 -12.00 0.93
C PRO A 96 -9.76 -11.67 -0.18
N ALA A 97 -10.12 -10.79 -1.12
CA ALA A 97 -9.20 -10.37 -2.18
C ALA A 97 -7.95 -9.67 -1.61
N GLN A 98 -8.12 -8.76 -0.66
CA GLN A 98 -7.02 -8.10 0.04
C GLN A 98 -6.15 -9.09 0.81
N ASN A 99 -6.73 -10.08 1.49
CA ASN A 99 -5.97 -11.11 2.19
C ASN A 99 -5.11 -11.94 1.22
N VAL A 100 -5.65 -12.29 0.04
CA VAL A 100 -4.89 -12.95 -1.02
C VAL A 100 -3.75 -12.07 -1.52
N LEU A 101 -4.02 -10.77 -1.77
CA LEU A 101 -2.99 -9.81 -2.17
C LEU A 101 -1.86 -9.69 -1.14
N GLN A 102 -2.19 -9.58 0.14
CA GLN A 102 -1.21 -9.53 1.22
C GLN A 102 -0.39 -10.81 1.32
N THR A 103 -1.02 -11.97 1.13
CA THR A 103 -0.33 -13.27 1.12
C THR A 103 0.65 -13.37 -0.05
N ILE A 104 0.21 -12.99 -1.26
CA ILE A 104 1.05 -12.92 -2.46
C ILE A 104 2.20 -11.94 -2.24
N GLY A 105 1.93 -10.76 -1.68
CA GLY A 105 2.93 -9.74 -1.36
C GLY A 105 3.97 -10.24 -0.36
N ALA A 106 3.54 -10.91 0.72
CA ALA A 106 4.45 -11.48 1.72
C ALA A 106 5.37 -12.55 1.13
N LEU A 107 4.85 -13.43 0.25
CA LEU A 107 5.66 -14.42 -0.46
C LEU A 107 6.62 -13.76 -1.46
N ALA A 108 6.16 -12.73 -2.17
CA ALA A 108 6.96 -11.98 -3.12
C ALA A 108 8.12 -11.25 -2.46
N LEU A 109 7.95 -10.72 -1.23
CA LEU A 109 9.05 -10.15 -0.45
C LEU A 109 10.17 -11.17 -0.24
N GLY A 110 9.84 -12.40 0.17
CA GLY A 110 10.82 -13.47 0.34
C GLY A 110 11.56 -13.82 -0.96
N LEU A 111 10.82 -13.94 -2.08
CA LEU A 111 11.41 -14.20 -3.40
C LEU A 111 12.30 -13.04 -3.88
N GLY A 112 11.88 -11.80 -3.64
CA GLY A 112 12.65 -10.59 -3.96
C GLY A 112 13.95 -10.53 -3.18
N THR A 113 13.90 -10.79 -1.88
CA THR A 113 15.10 -10.89 -1.03
C THR A 113 16.04 -11.99 -1.51
N TYR A 114 15.52 -13.19 -1.78
CA TYR A 114 16.33 -14.29 -2.32
C TYR A 114 16.99 -13.91 -3.65
N GLY A 115 16.23 -13.30 -4.56
CA GLY A 115 16.73 -12.84 -5.87
C GLY A 115 17.87 -11.85 -5.71
N LEU A 116 17.71 -10.85 -4.84
CA LEU A 116 18.73 -9.84 -4.55
C LEU A 116 20.01 -10.47 -3.97
N VAL A 117 19.87 -11.30 -2.93
CA VAL A 117 21.00 -11.98 -2.28
C VAL A 117 21.72 -12.88 -3.28
N ARG A 118 20.98 -13.69 -4.05
CA ARG A 118 21.55 -14.59 -5.07
C ARG A 118 22.30 -13.81 -6.15
N LEU A 119 21.73 -12.71 -6.65
CA LEU A 119 22.36 -11.87 -7.66
C LEU A 119 23.69 -11.30 -7.16
N HIS A 120 23.68 -10.68 -5.98
CA HIS A 120 24.88 -10.07 -5.42
C HIS A 120 25.90 -11.14 -5.00
N LEU A 121 25.48 -12.28 -4.47
CA LEU A 121 26.37 -13.39 -4.17
C LEU A 121 27.03 -13.93 -5.45
N ARG A 122 26.29 -14.09 -6.54
CA ARG A 122 26.84 -14.46 -7.86
C ARG A 122 27.85 -13.42 -8.35
N ASN A 123 27.57 -12.13 -8.19
CA ASN A 123 28.49 -11.06 -8.56
C ASN A 123 29.81 -11.11 -7.77
N VAL A 124 29.75 -11.44 -6.48
CA VAL A 124 30.92 -11.61 -5.62
C VAL A 124 31.71 -12.86 -6.01
N VAL A 125 31.06 -14.02 -6.12
CA VAL A 125 31.72 -15.30 -6.45
C VAL A 125 32.35 -15.26 -7.84
N GLN A 126 31.65 -14.69 -8.83
CA GLN A 126 32.13 -14.59 -10.21
C GLN A 126 33.01 -13.36 -10.46
N ARG A 127 33.29 -12.55 -9.42
CA ARG A 127 34.03 -11.27 -9.51
C ARG A 127 33.60 -10.40 -10.70
N ARG A 128 32.29 -10.21 -10.85
CA ARG A 128 31.72 -9.33 -11.87
C ARG A 128 32.16 -7.89 -11.64
N THR A 129 31.98 -7.04 -12.65
CA THR A 129 32.23 -5.59 -12.51
C THR A 129 31.51 -5.06 -11.27
N GLN A 130 32.18 -4.24 -10.46
CA GLN A 130 31.62 -3.66 -9.24
C GLN A 130 31.26 -4.66 -8.11
N TRP A 131 31.87 -5.86 -8.10
CA TRP A 131 31.64 -6.86 -7.05
C TRP A 131 31.88 -6.35 -5.62
N GLY A 132 32.79 -5.37 -5.42
CA GLY A 132 33.05 -4.77 -4.11
C GLY A 132 31.79 -4.15 -3.48
N TYR A 133 30.96 -3.44 -4.25
CA TYR A 133 29.69 -2.91 -3.75
C TYR A 133 28.69 -4.02 -3.42
N SER A 134 28.76 -5.16 -4.11
CA SER A 134 27.93 -6.32 -3.77
C SER A 134 28.31 -6.94 -2.42
N VAL A 135 29.60 -6.91 -2.04
CA VAL A 135 30.04 -7.33 -0.69
C VAL A 135 29.48 -6.40 0.38
N VAL A 136 29.59 -5.09 0.18
CA VAL A 136 29.07 -4.09 1.12
C VAL A 136 27.56 -4.29 1.33
N LEU A 137 26.80 -4.48 0.25
CA LEU A 137 25.37 -4.75 0.32
C LEU A 137 25.05 -6.03 1.10
N LEU A 138 25.73 -7.14 0.83
CA LEU A 138 25.49 -8.41 1.52
C LEU A 138 25.80 -8.32 3.02
N ILE A 139 26.90 -7.65 3.39
CA ILE A 139 27.26 -7.43 4.80
C ILE A 139 26.24 -6.53 5.50
N ALA A 140 25.85 -5.42 4.87
CA ALA A 140 24.84 -4.51 5.41
C ALA A 140 23.49 -5.23 5.58
N PHE A 141 23.09 -6.02 4.58
CA PHE A 141 21.87 -6.81 4.61
C PHE A 141 21.88 -7.83 5.77
N LEU A 142 22.96 -8.61 5.91
CA LEU A 142 23.10 -9.59 7.00
C LEU A 142 23.13 -8.93 8.37
N THR A 143 23.85 -7.81 8.51
CA THR A 143 23.93 -7.05 9.76
C THR A 143 22.54 -6.55 10.16
N MET A 144 21.84 -5.89 9.23
CA MET A 144 20.51 -5.35 9.46
C MET A 144 19.49 -6.46 9.78
N ALA A 145 19.50 -7.55 9.02
CA ALA A 145 18.61 -8.70 9.26
C ALA A 145 18.86 -9.32 10.64
N THR A 146 20.12 -9.46 11.05
CA THR A 146 20.49 -10.02 12.35
C THR A 146 20.00 -9.13 13.50
N PHE A 147 20.27 -7.82 13.46
CA PHE A 147 19.82 -6.90 14.50
C PHE A 147 18.30 -6.77 14.54
N SER A 148 17.63 -6.74 13.38
CA SER A 148 16.17 -6.69 13.31
C SER A 148 15.53 -7.94 13.91
N ILE A 149 15.94 -9.14 13.49
CA ILE A 149 15.40 -10.41 14.00
C ILE A 149 15.71 -10.56 15.49
N ALA A 150 16.95 -10.30 15.91
CA ALA A 150 17.34 -10.41 17.31
C ALA A 150 16.56 -9.43 18.20
N ASN A 151 16.36 -8.19 17.77
CA ASN A 151 15.56 -7.21 18.50
C ASN A 151 14.09 -7.65 18.61
N THR A 152 13.47 -8.06 17.50
CA THR A 152 12.07 -8.54 17.50
C THR A 152 11.86 -9.78 18.37
N LEU A 153 12.80 -10.73 18.35
CA LEU A 153 12.71 -11.94 19.17
C LEU A 153 12.93 -11.65 20.66
N ALA A 154 13.80 -10.69 21.00
CA ALA A 154 13.99 -10.22 22.36
C ALA A 154 12.74 -9.49 22.90
N GLU A 155 12.12 -8.61 22.09
CA GLU A 155 10.86 -7.93 22.42
C GLU A 155 9.72 -8.92 22.68
N ARG A 156 9.63 -9.99 21.88
CA ARG A 156 8.63 -11.04 22.03
C ARG A 156 8.95 -12.05 23.15
N GLN A 157 10.02 -11.84 23.92
CA GLN A 157 10.47 -12.71 25.01
C GLN A 157 10.78 -14.15 24.56
N LEU A 158 11.03 -14.35 23.26
CA LEU A 158 11.36 -15.66 22.67
C LEU A 158 12.86 -15.96 22.72
N LEU A 159 13.70 -14.92 22.71
CA LEU A 159 15.13 -15.02 22.99
C LEU A 159 15.46 -14.45 24.36
N LYS A 160 15.80 -15.33 25.30
CA LYS A 160 16.44 -14.95 26.57
C LYS A 160 17.95 -14.98 26.36
N LEU A 161 18.50 -13.89 25.84
CA LEU A 161 19.95 -13.74 25.73
C LEU A 161 20.53 -13.41 27.11
N GLU A 162 21.01 -14.43 27.81
CA GLU A 162 21.79 -14.23 29.02
C GLU A 162 23.05 -13.40 28.68
N GLY A 163 23.19 -12.23 29.32
CA GLY A 163 24.36 -11.37 29.17
C GLY A 163 24.32 -10.29 28.08
N THR A 164 23.34 -10.29 27.18
CA THR A 164 23.17 -9.16 26.23
C THR A 164 22.08 -8.23 26.75
N PRO A 165 22.37 -6.97 27.14
CA PRO A 165 21.32 -6.06 27.56
C PRO A 165 20.37 -5.83 26.39
N GLN A 166 19.07 -6.03 26.58
CA GLN A 166 18.05 -5.74 25.57
C GLN A 166 18.21 -4.33 24.96
N ARG A 167 18.66 -3.37 25.80
CA ARG A 167 19.01 -2.00 25.41
C ARG A 167 20.12 -1.90 24.35
N VAL A 168 21.04 -2.86 24.27
CA VAL A 168 22.11 -2.88 23.25
C VAL A 168 21.55 -3.29 21.89
N LEU A 169 20.67 -4.31 21.86
CA LEU A 169 20.00 -4.73 20.63
C LEU A 169 19.08 -3.63 20.10
N GLU A 170 18.30 -3.02 20.98
CA GLU A 170 17.44 -1.88 20.68
C GLU A 170 18.25 -0.72 20.10
N ARG A 171 19.30 -0.26 20.79
CA ARG A 171 20.18 0.81 20.30
C ARG A 171 20.85 0.47 18.97
N GLY A 172 21.32 -0.77 18.82
CA GLY A 172 21.92 -1.23 17.57
C GLY A 172 20.93 -1.20 16.41
N PHE A 173 19.70 -1.67 16.64
CA PHE A 173 18.61 -1.58 15.67
C PHE A 173 18.26 -0.13 15.33
N THR A 174 18.08 0.75 16.32
CA THR A 174 17.80 2.18 16.11
C THR A 174 18.89 2.86 15.29
N ILE A 175 20.17 2.59 15.56
CA ILE A 175 21.28 3.17 14.78
C ILE A 175 21.24 2.69 13.32
N LEU A 176 21.04 1.39 13.10
CA LEU A 176 21.06 0.81 11.76
C LEU A 176 19.81 1.16 10.95
N PHE A 177 18.63 1.15 11.58
CA PHE A 177 17.36 1.43 10.91
C PHE A 177 17.06 2.92 10.89
N ASP A 178 16.82 3.51 12.06
CA ASP A 178 16.28 4.87 12.21
C ASP A 178 17.29 5.97 11.93
N TYR A 179 18.59 5.72 12.02
CA TYR A 179 19.64 6.73 11.80
C TYR A 179 20.50 6.48 10.56
N THR A 180 20.46 5.27 10.00
CA THR A 180 21.22 4.93 8.79
C THR A 180 20.30 4.67 7.61
N LEU A 181 19.48 3.61 7.65
CA LEU A 181 18.64 3.22 6.53
C LEU A 181 17.60 4.29 6.18
N VAL A 182 16.84 4.77 7.16
CA VAL A 182 15.79 5.78 6.95
C VAL A 182 16.35 7.10 6.41
N GLN A 183 17.55 7.50 6.83
CA GLN A 183 18.19 8.75 6.42
C GLN A 183 18.75 8.64 5.02
N LEU A 184 19.32 7.49 4.66
CA LEU A 184 19.75 7.22 3.29
C LEU A 184 18.55 7.19 2.34
N ASP A 185 17.44 6.59 2.76
CA ASP A 185 16.19 6.61 2.00
C ASP A 185 15.66 8.05 1.87
N ALA A 186 15.64 8.83 2.94
CA ALA A 186 15.22 10.23 2.92
C ALA A 186 16.11 11.08 1.99
N ALA A 187 17.42 10.83 1.95
CA ALA A 187 18.33 11.50 1.03
C ALA A 187 18.01 11.15 -0.43
N MET A 188 17.72 9.88 -0.72
CA MET A 188 17.30 9.43 -2.06
C MET A 188 15.95 10.04 -2.46
N PHE A 189 14.97 10.05 -1.56
CA PHE A 189 13.67 10.69 -1.78
C PHE A 189 13.80 12.20 -1.97
N SER A 190 14.68 12.87 -1.22
CA SER A 190 14.97 14.30 -1.38
C SER A 190 15.57 14.61 -2.76
N LEU A 191 16.50 13.78 -3.25
CA LEU A 191 17.04 13.92 -4.60
C LEU A 191 15.96 13.73 -5.66
N ILE A 192 15.13 12.70 -5.54
CA ILE A 192 14.00 12.47 -6.46
C ILE A 192 13.03 13.65 -6.43
N ALA A 193 12.64 14.12 -5.25
CA ALA A 193 11.76 15.27 -5.07
C ALA A 193 12.37 16.54 -5.67
N PHE A 194 13.66 16.78 -5.47
CA PHE A 194 14.39 17.90 -6.07
C PHE A 194 14.38 17.81 -7.60
N TYR A 195 14.62 16.64 -8.19
CA TYR A 195 14.57 16.46 -9.64
C TYR A 195 13.16 16.63 -10.21
N ILE A 196 12.14 16.09 -9.54
CA ILE A 196 10.73 16.30 -9.92
C ILE A 196 10.40 17.78 -9.87
N PHE A 197 10.73 18.46 -8.76
CA PHE A 197 10.50 19.89 -8.60
C PHE A 197 11.25 20.73 -9.64
N SER A 198 12.51 20.41 -9.93
CA SER A 198 13.32 21.09 -10.95
C SER A 198 12.72 20.93 -12.35
N ALA A 199 12.31 19.70 -12.70
CA ALA A 199 11.65 19.42 -13.98
C ALA A 199 10.29 20.13 -14.07
N ALA A 200 9.50 20.08 -13.01
CA ALA A 200 8.22 20.78 -12.87
C ALA A 200 8.40 22.29 -13.02
N TYR A 201 9.32 22.92 -12.28
CA TYR A 201 9.60 24.35 -12.37
C TYR A 201 10.03 24.76 -13.78
N ARG A 202 10.86 23.94 -14.45
CA ARG A 202 11.25 24.17 -15.85
C ARG A 202 10.05 24.10 -16.80
N ALA A 203 9.07 23.23 -16.53
CA ALA A 203 7.82 23.12 -17.29
C ALA A 203 6.77 24.19 -16.93
N PHE A 204 6.78 24.70 -15.69
CA PHE A 204 5.82 25.67 -15.13
C PHE A 204 6.23 27.14 -15.28
N ARG A 205 7.36 27.45 -15.92
CA ARG A 205 7.69 28.83 -16.25
C ARG A 205 6.56 29.38 -17.13
N ILE A 206 5.78 30.32 -16.59
CA ILE A 206 4.52 30.86 -17.15
C ILE A 206 4.66 31.08 -18.66
N ARG A 207 4.21 30.09 -19.42
CA ARG A 207 4.23 30.09 -20.89
C ARG A 207 2.88 29.68 -21.47
N SER A 208 1.94 29.27 -20.62
CA SER A 208 0.59 28.88 -21.02
C SER A 208 -0.44 29.32 -19.97
N ILE A 209 -1.70 29.43 -20.40
CA ILE A 209 -2.82 29.85 -19.55
C ILE A 209 -3.08 28.81 -18.46
N GLU A 210 -2.90 27.52 -18.79
CA GLU A 210 -3.08 26.40 -17.87
C GLU A 210 -2.08 26.46 -16.71
N ALA A 211 -0.81 26.78 -16.99
CA ALA A 211 0.22 26.92 -15.95
C ALA A 211 -0.08 28.10 -15.00
N SER A 212 -0.60 29.21 -15.53
CA SER A 212 -1.02 30.36 -14.73
C SER A 212 -2.19 30.03 -13.80
N ILE A 213 -3.20 29.30 -14.30
CA ILE A 213 -4.33 28.84 -13.48
C ILE A 213 -3.81 27.96 -12.35
N LEU A 214 -2.94 26.99 -12.65
CA LEU A 214 -2.37 26.11 -11.63
C LEU A 214 -1.57 26.89 -10.57
N MET A 215 -0.74 27.85 -10.98
CA MET A 215 0.05 28.67 -10.06
C MET A 215 -0.84 29.51 -9.14
N PHE A 216 -1.86 30.15 -9.71
CA PHE A 216 -2.83 30.93 -8.94
C PHE A 216 -3.60 30.05 -7.96
N THR A 217 -4.09 28.90 -8.42
CA THR A 217 -4.74 27.89 -7.56
C THR A 217 -3.82 27.44 -6.43
N ALA A 218 -2.55 27.14 -6.70
CA ALA A 218 -1.58 26.75 -5.69
C ALA A 218 -1.32 27.86 -4.66
N MET A 219 -1.23 29.12 -5.11
CA MET A 219 -1.09 30.28 -4.23
C MET A 219 -2.29 30.43 -3.30
N VAL A 220 -3.52 30.33 -3.83
CA VAL A 220 -4.76 30.38 -3.04
C VAL A 220 -4.78 29.26 -2.00
N VAL A 221 -4.44 28.03 -2.39
CA VAL A 221 -4.37 26.89 -1.47
C VAL A 221 -3.32 27.13 -0.37
N MET A 222 -2.11 27.57 -0.71
CA MET A 222 -1.06 27.81 0.26
C MET A 222 -1.42 28.91 1.26
N ILE A 223 -2.13 29.96 0.82
CA ILE A 223 -2.61 31.01 1.72
C ILE A 223 -3.76 30.48 2.60
N GLY A 224 -4.70 29.72 2.05
CA GLY A 224 -5.87 29.21 2.77
C GLY A 224 -5.54 28.18 3.85
N VAL A 225 -4.49 27.39 3.69
CA VAL A 225 -4.06 26.36 4.67
C VAL A 225 -3.31 26.96 5.86
N VAL A 226 -2.76 28.16 5.72
CA VAL A 226 -1.98 28.87 6.76
C VAL A 226 -2.91 29.82 7.53
N PRO A 227 -2.65 30.14 8.83
CA PRO A 227 -3.48 31.06 9.60
C PRO A 227 -3.73 32.44 8.95
N LEU A 228 -2.87 32.85 8.01
CA LEU A 228 -3.03 34.06 7.21
C LEU A 228 -4.32 34.05 6.37
N GLY A 229 -4.70 32.90 5.79
CA GLY A 229 -5.93 32.80 4.99
C GLY A 229 -7.18 33.03 5.82
N ALA A 230 -7.20 32.51 7.05
CA ALA A 230 -8.27 32.77 8.02
C ALA A 230 -8.30 34.26 8.43
N TYR A 231 -7.12 34.86 8.70
CA TYR A 231 -7.03 36.29 9.03
C TYR A 231 -7.61 37.18 7.92
N ILE A 232 -7.22 36.92 6.67
CA ILE A 232 -7.71 37.67 5.51
C ILE A 232 -9.23 37.48 5.37
N SER A 233 -9.73 36.26 5.51
CA SER A 233 -11.14 35.97 5.28
C SER A 233 -12.03 36.58 6.35
N TYR A 234 -11.73 36.36 7.63
CA TYR A 234 -12.65 36.72 8.70
C TYR A 234 -12.40 38.10 9.29
N GLN A 235 -11.14 38.52 9.40
CA GLN A 235 -10.78 39.79 10.02
C GLN A 235 -10.68 40.93 9.00
N LEU A 236 -10.09 40.69 7.83
CA LEU A 236 -9.94 41.72 6.80
C LEU A 236 -11.19 41.86 5.92
N LEU A 237 -11.71 40.73 5.41
CA LEU A 237 -12.89 40.72 4.53
C LEU A 237 -14.22 40.61 5.28
N GLY A 238 -14.18 40.31 6.59
CA GLY A 238 -15.39 40.24 7.42
C GLY A 238 -16.31 39.07 7.07
N LEU A 239 -15.78 38.02 6.43
CA LEU A 239 -16.59 36.86 6.07
C LEU A 239 -17.05 36.11 7.33
N PRO A 240 -18.27 35.53 7.32
CA PRO A 240 -18.75 34.72 8.42
C PRO A 240 -17.86 33.49 8.65
N GLN A 241 -17.74 33.08 9.91
CA GLN A 241 -16.94 31.92 10.30
C GLN A 241 -17.84 30.69 10.46
N GLY A 242 -17.42 29.56 9.91
CA GLY A 242 -18.09 28.27 10.09
C GLY A 242 -19.28 28.05 9.15
N PRO A 243 -19.97 26.91 9.28
CA PRO A 243 -21.03 26.51 8.37
C PRO A 243 -22.24 27.46 8.42
N ALA A 244 -22.89 27.64 7.28
CA ALA A 244 -24.09 28.46 7.18
C ALA A 244 -25.23 27.90 8.08
N PRO A 245 -26.05 28.76 8.71
CA PRO A 245 -27.21 28.31 9.48
C PRO A 245 -28.17 27.45 8.66
N GLU A 246 -28.78 26.44 9.28
CA GLU A 246 -29.76 25.58 8.59
C GLU A 246 -30.96 26.41 8.10
N GLY A 247 -31.27 26.31 6.80
CA GLY A 247 -32.33 27.12 6.17
C GLY A 247 -31.90 28.52 5.72
N ALA A 248 -30.61 28.84 5.80
CA ALA A 248 -30.03 30.07 5.26
C ALA A 248 -30.40 30.29 3.79
N SER A 249 -30.60 31.55 3.40
CA SER A 249 -30.77 31.91 1.99
C SER A 249 -29.51 31.55 1.17
N LEU A 250 -29.65 31.33 -0.13
CA LEU A 250 -28.52 31.00 -1.01
C LEU A 250 -27.37 32.01 -0.89
N GLY A 251 -27.67 33.30 -0.78
CA GLY A 251 -26.66 34.35 -0.61
C GLY A 251 -25.84 34.18 0.67
N THR A 252 -26.51 33.88 1.78
CA THR A 252 -25.83 33.61 3.07
C THR A 252 -25.04 32.30 3.04
N GLN A 253 -25.49 31.28 2.31
CA GLN A 253 -24.72 30.04 2.14
C GLN A 253 -23.43 30.29 1.35
N ILE A 254 -23.49 31.06 0.27
CA ILE A 254 -22.30 31.42 -0.52
C ILE A 254 -21.29 32.21 0.33
N LEU A 255 -21.74 33.20 1.11
CA LEU A 255 -20.84 34.01 1.93
C LEU A 255 -20.06 33.20 2.97
N HIS A 256 -20.66 32.12 3.49
CA HIS A 256 -20.01 31.19 4.42
C HIS A 256 -19.09 30.16 3.75
N SER A 257 -19.09 30.04 2.41
CA SER A 257 -18.29 29.03 1.68
C SER A 257 -17.19 29.62 0.79
N VAL A 258 -17.08 30.95 0.74
CA VAL A 258 -16.13 31.68 -0.13
C VAL A 258 -14.91 32.19 0.66
N ASP A 259 -14.79 31.82 1.93
CA ASP A 259 -13.57 32.05 2.70
C ASP A 259 -12.40 31.22 2.16
N LEU A 260 -11.19 31.77 2.28
CA LEU A 260 -9.98 31.14 1.74
C LEU A 260 -9.70 29.74 2.31
N PRO A 261 -9.93 29.46 3.61
CA PRO A 261 -9.78 28.12 4.17
C PRO A 261 -10.66 27.07 3.49
N ASP A 262 -11.96 27.34 3.31
CA ASP A 262 -12.89 26.35 2.73
C ASP A 262 -12.63 26.15 1.24
N ILE A 263 -12.29 27.22 0.50
CA ILE A 263 -11.86 27.09 -0.90
C ILE A 263 -10.61 26.21 -1.00
N ALA A 264 -9.60 26.45 -0.15
CA ALA A 264 -8.37 25.65 -0.13
C ALA A 264 -8.66 24.19 0.23
N ASN A 265 -9.50 23.93 1.23
CA ASN A 265 -9.94 22.59 1.61
C ASN A 265 -10.69 21.91 0.47
N TRP A 266 -11.62 22.60 -0.20
CA TRP A 266 -12.35 22.02 -1.33
C TRP A 266 -11.40 21.62 -2.46
N ILE A 267 -10.43 22.46 -2.79
CA ILE A 267 -9.40 22.14 -3.80
C ILE A 267 -8.57 20.94 -3.33
N LEU A 268 -8.09 20.94 -2.09
CA LEU A 268 -7.22 19.89 -1.55
C LEU A 268 -7.89 18.54 -1.37
N PHE A 269 -9.19 18.49 -1.05
CA PHE A 269 -9.87 17.23 -0.77
C PHE A 269 -10.75 16.77 -1.93
N THR A 270 -11.34 17.68 -2.70
CA THR A 270 -12.20 17.31 -3.83
C THR A 270 -11.40 17.08 -5.09
N LEU A 271 -10.50 18.00 -5.47
CA LEU A 271 -9.72 17.87 -6.71
C LEU A 271 -8.54 16.91 -6.58
N ASN A 272 -7.95 16.78 -5.38
CA ASN A 272 -6.86 15.84 -5.14
C ASN A 272 -7.32 14.39 -4.99
N ALA A 273 -8.53 14.15 -4.45
CA ALA A 273 -8.99 12.79 -4.16
C ALA A 273 -8.98 11.86 -5.40
N PRO A 274 -9.43 12.27 -6.60
CA PRO A 274 -9.30 11.44 -7.80
C PRO A 274 -7.85 11.08 -8.14
N ALA A 275 -6.92 12.02 -7.97
CA ALA A 275 -5.51 11.81 -8.26
C ALA A 275 -4.86 10.83 -7.27
N GLN A 276 -5.08 11.03 -5.96
CA GLN A 276 -4.62 10.12 -4.92
C GLN A 276 -5.17 8.71 -5.13
N ARG A 277 -6.46 8.58 -5.44
CA ARG A 277 -7.11 7.31 -5.75
C ARG A 277 -6.50 6.62 -6.97
N ALA A 278 -6.23 7.38 -8.04
CA ALA A 278 -5.58 6.83 -9.23
C ALA A 278 -4.16 6.31 -8.94
N ILE A 279 -3.40 7.03 -8.09
CA ILE A 279 -2.07 6.60 -7.64
C ILE A 279 -2.18 5.32 -6.82
N GLU A 280 -3.03 5.28 -5.80
CA GLU A 280 -3.22 4.10 -4.94
C GLU A 280 -3.64 2.88 -5.76
N PHE A 281 -4.60 3.04 -6.67
CA PHE A 281 -5.06 2.00 -7.57
C PHE A 281 -3.94 1.51 -8.50
N GLY A 282 -3.19 2.44 -9.10
CA GLY A 282 -2.07 2.13 -9.99
C GLY A 282 -0.93 1.40 -9.28
N VAL A 283 -0.57 1.84 -8.08
CA VAL A 283 0.45 1.20 -7.24
C VAL A 283 0.00 -0.19 -6.81
N GLY A 284 -1.27 -0.36 -6.39
CA GLY A 284 -1.81 -1.65 -5.98
C GLY A 284 -1.79 -2.69 -7.11
N ILE A 285 -2.26 -2.31 -8.30
CA ILE A 285 -2.26 -3.20 -9.48
C ILE A 285 -0.85 -3.47 -9.98
N GLY A 286 0.02 -2.44 -10.02
CA GLY A 286 1.41 -2.58 -10.41
C GLY A 286 2.17 -3.52 -9.48
N GLY A 287 1.98 -3.37 -8.17
CA GLY A 287 2.54 -4.24 -7.14
C GLY A 287 2.09 -5.69 -7.28
N LEU A 288 0.79 -5.92 -7.50
CA LEU A 288 0.24 -7.25 -7.78
C LEU A 288 0.88 -7.88 -9.02
N ALA A 289 0.96 -7.13 -10.12
CA ALA A 289 1.53 -7.61 -11.37
C ALA A 289 2.99 -8.03 -11.19
N MET A 290 3.77 -7.25 -10.44
CA MET A 290 5.16 -7.56 -10.12
C MET A 290 5.28 -8.79 -9.22
N ALA A 291 4.45 -8.89 -8.18
CA ALA A 291 4.45 -10.04 -7.27
C ALA A 291 4.15 -11.36 -7.98
N ILE A 292 3.16 -11.38 -8.90
CA ILE A 292 2.83 -12.59 -9.68
C ILE A 292 3.95 -12.91 -10.69
N ARG A 293 4.57 -11.89 -11.31
CA ARG A 293 5.71 -12.12 -12.23
C ARG A 293 6.91 -12.75 -11.53
N LEU A 294 7.22 -12.28 -10.32
CA LEU A 294 8.23 -12.88 -9.46
C LEU A 294 7.90 -14.33 -9.14
N TRP A 295 6.65 -14.60 -8.73
CA TRP A 295 6.20 -15.94 -8.37
C TRP A 295 6.25 -16.94 -9.54
N LEU A 296 5.86 -16.48 -10.73
CA LEU A 296 5.91 -17.29 -11.96
C LEU A 296 7.30 -17.34 -12.62
N SER A 297 8.33 -16.76 -11.99
CA SER A 297 9.71 -16.72 -12.50
C SER A 297 9.77 -16.22 -13.95
N LEU A 298 9.09 -15.11 -14.22
CA LEU A 298 9.12 -14.45 -15.53
C LEU A 298 10.20 -13.37 -15.63
N GLU A 299 10.84 -13.01 -14.52
CA GLU A 299 11.90 -12.02 -14.49
C GLU A 299 13.25 -12.61 -14.92
N ARG A 300 13.74 -12.14 -16.06
CA ARG A 300 14.99 -12.59 -16.70
C ARG A 300 16.27 -12.20 -15.95
N GLY A 301 16.17 -11.56 -14.78
CA GLY A 301 17.30 -11.18 -13.93
C GLY A 301 17.60 -12.19 -12.80
N VAL A 302 16.65 -13.07 -12.48
CA VAL A 302 16.79 -14.06 -11.39
C VAL A 302 17.19 -15.44 -11.93
N THR A 303 17.02 -15.71 -13.22
CA THR A 303 17.50 -16.95 -13.89
C THR A 303 18.86 -16.72 -14.54
#